data_AF-A0A8S2QHX7-F1
#
_entry.id   AF-A0A8S2QHX7-F1
#
_cell.length_a   1.000
_cell.length_b   1.000
_cell.length_c   1.000
_cell.angle_alpha   90.00
_cell.angle_beta   90.00
_cell.angle_gamma   90.00
#
_symmetry.space_group_name_H-M   'P 1'
#
loop_
_entity.id
_entity.type
_entity.pdbx_description
1 polymer ?
#
loop_
_entity_poly.entity_id
_entity_poly.type
_entity_poly.pdbx_seq_one_letter_code
_entity_poly.pdbx_strand_id
1 'polypeptide(L)'
;MDHFDYENAASVKRLNSLEGIQFDGRAYALYDPNFKINTILTINFQIQTFAHDGLILWIGDPQPESSFTVEIQNRQLIARAVVDGQPFSVRTDFVKNRLCDGIWHCVQVRLDGSLLTMKVDKRQFTKTEPRVNSIDMRGPLFIAGYSDKYSPPYLSVRSKTFFVGNLRSLRINDQQVDWLAPRNSGLAAATPEFHRYTTTAAAATSNFRPFMNSPANIRRAFETTTFRASSVSNVFVPHKTNLPGSFIYSTTIDYFRTHSFNDLLVLYIYVLVQWIADQYGYDPTSKYNWYLQIGLYTLSPYFVVLACFDRLCTSSSNTGIRKVATIRIASYLIPCMTVLVFAAYCHIPIWYLLVSYPTGSVCTVVNFTYIRIYAVFLVIFLGFMPPCLMIVLCSTTFVFLRQRRRQIMPTDQARLRQRDNQLLKMLFLYVACHLICTIPFSIALVITVYHLPTPSATEMLLFRLFVLVFNIKFSTSFYIYTLGTPFYRHELCCLIKDIYNRL
;
A
#
# COMPACT_ATOMS: atom_id res chain seq x y z
N MET A 1 -42.63 4.40 11.69
CA MET A 1 -42.16 5.55 12.51
C MET A 1 -40.70 5.24 12.73
N ASP A 2 -39.90 5.57 11.73
CA ASP A 2 -38.65 4.86 11.48
C ASP A 2 -37.52 5.64 12.13
N HIS A 3 -36.90 4.97 13.09
CA HIS A 3 -35.77 5.45 13.86
C HIS A 3 -34.56 5.53 12.91
N PHE A 4 -34.22 6.75 12.47
CA PHE A 4 -33.01 6.98 11.69
C PHE A 4 -31.80 6.92 12.62
N ASP A 5 -30.96 5.90 12.44
CA ASP A 5 -29.70 5.75 13.17
C ASP A 5 -28.68 6.78 12.68
N TYR A 6 -28.36 7.74 13.56
CA TYR A 6 -27.38 8.80 13.36
C TYR A 6 -25.91 8.31 13.47
N GLU A 7 -25.64 7.00 13.52
CA GLU A 7 -24.31 6.42 13.78
C GLU A 7 -23.41 6.22 12.54
N ASN A 8 -23.88 6.46 11.32
CA ASN A 8 -23.11 6.16 10.10
C ASN A 8 -22.06 7.21 9.67
N ALA A 9 -21.81 8.25 10.46
CA ALA A 9 -20.95 9.39 10.11
C ALA A 9 -19.44 9.23 10.42
N ALA A 10 -18.97 8.06 10.89
CA ALA A 10 -17.62 7.91 11.46
C ALA A 10 -16.44 8.14 10.47
N SER A 11 -16.67 8.09 9.15
CA SER A 11 -15.65 8.32 8.10
C SER A 11 -15.57 9.76 7.58
N VAL A 12 -16.59 10.59 7.87
CA VAL A 12 -16.62 11.99 7.46
C VAL A 12 -16.42 12.85 8.70
N LYS A 13 -15.24 13.46 8.82
CA LYS A 13 -14.95 14.35 9.94
C LYS A 13 -15.47 15.75 9.58
N ARG A 14 -16.54 16.17 10.24
CA ARG A 14 -16.99 17.57 10.24
C ARG A 14 -15.96 18.40 11.01
N LEU A 15 -15.37 19.38 10.36
CA LEU A 15 -14.47 20.35 11.00
C LEU A 15 -15.27 21.62 11.31
N ASN A 16 -14.69 22.54 12.07
CA ASN A 16 -15.34 23.84 12.32
C ASN A 16 -15.61 24.57 10.98
N SER A 17 -16.56 25.50 10.95
CA SER A 17 -17.02 26.15 9.69
C SER A 17 -15.89 26.78 8.84
N LEU A 18 -14.77 27.13 9.46
CA LEU A 18 -13.56 27.66 8.82
C LEU A 18 -12.65 26.58 8.19
N GLU A 19 -12.74 25.34 8.66
CA GLU A 19 -11.86 24.21 8.30
C GLU A 19 -12.50 23.27 7.26
N GLY A 20 -13.83 23.22 7.15
CA GLY A 20 -14.54 22.46 6.11
C GLY A 20 -14.94 21.04 6.51
N ILE A 21 -14.95 20.14 5.53
CA ILE A 21 -15.30 18.73 5.71
C ILE A 21 -14.20 17.84 5.12
N GLN A 22 -13.88 16.77 5.85
CA GLN A 22 -12.87 15.80 5.45
C GLN A 22 -13.50 14.52 4.92
N PHE A 23 -13.09 14.11 3.72
CA PHE A 23 -13.41 12.82 3.11
C PHE A 23 -12.19 11.90 3.16
N ASP A 24 -12.41 10.65 3.58
CA ASP A 24 -11.38 9.62 3.74
C ASP A 24 -11.33 8.62 2.57
N GLY A 25 -12.12 8.84 1.52
CA GLY A 25 -12.27 7.95 0.37
C GLY A 25 -13.24 6.78 0.58
N ARG A 26 -13.97 6.73 1.69
CA ARG A 26 -14.93 5.67 2.02
C ARG A 26 -16.36 6.18 2.22
N ALA A 27 -16.56 7.48 2.04
CA ALA A 27 -17.85 8.12 2.17
C ALA A 27 -18.06 9.10 1.02
N TYR A 28 -19.34 9.31 0.72
CA TYR A 28 -19.81 10.29 -0.23
C TYR A 28 -20.96 11.06 0.41
N ALA A 29 -21.26 12.22 -0.16
CA ALA A 29 -22.43 12.99 0.22
C ALA A 29 -23.41 13.07 -0.97
N LEU A 30 -24.68 12.79 -0.73
CA LEU A 30 -25.76 13.06 -1.67
C LEU A 30 -26.29 14.46 -1.38
N TYR A 31 -26.08 15.40 -2.31
CA TYR A 31 -26.57 16.77 -2.18
C TYR A 31 -28.06 16.87 -2.50
N ASP A 32 -28.44 16.36 -3.68
CA ASP A 32 -29.82 16.36 -4.18
C ASP A 32 -30.03 15.11 -5.03
N PRO A 33 -31.02 14.24 -4.72
CA PRO A 33 -31.33 13.05 -5.52
C PRO A 33 -31.88 13.36 -6.93
N ASN A 34 -32.42 14.56 -7.15
CA ASN A 34 -33.11 14.95 -8.38
C ASN A 34 -32.60 16.29 -8.92
N PHE A 35 -31.29 16.51 -8.86
CA PHE A 35 -30.66 17.74 -9.31
C PHE A 35 -30.88 17.96 -10.82
N LYS A 36 -31.16 19.20 -11.22
CA LYS A 36 -31.37 19.59 -12.62
C LYS A 36 -30.44 20.71 -13.02
N ILE A 37 -29.83 20.58 -14.19
CA ILE A 37 -29.08 21.64 -14.86
C ILE A 37 -29.92 22.08 -16.06
N ASN A 38 -30.46 23.30 -16.00
CA ASN A 38 -31.32 23.81 -17.07
C ASN A 38 -30.55 24.60 -18.15
N THR A 39 -29.53 25.38 -17.76
CA THR A 39 -28.83 26.27 -18.71
C THR A 39 -27.40 26.52 -18.26
N ILE A 40 -27.25 26.76 -16.95
CA ILE A 40 -25.96 27.12 -16.35
C ILE A 40 -25.79 26.31 -15.06
N LEU A 41 -24.62 25.70 -14.89
CA LEU A 41 -24.15 25.13 -13.63
C LEU A 41 -22.91 25.90 -13.19
N THR A 42 -22.92 26.44 -11.98
CA THR A 42 -21.73 27.05 -11.36
C THR A 42 -21.41 26.34 -10.05
N ILE A 43 -20.19 25.80 -9.94
CA ILE A 43 -19.69 25.12 -8.75
C ILE A 43 -18.42 25.84 -8.28
N ASN A 44 -18.41 26.30 -7.04
CA ASN A 44 -17.26 26.93 -6.40
C ASN A 44 -16.88 26.16 -5.15
N PHE A 45 -15.62 25.85 -4.94
CA PHE A 45 -15.14 25.22 -3.71
C PHE A 45 -13.66 25.48 -3.47
N GLN A 46 -13.23 25.23 -2.24
CA GLN A 46 -11.81 25.12 -1.92
C GLN A 46 -11.47 23.67 -1.59
N ILE A 47 -10.32 23.22 -2.08
CA ILE A 47 -9.87 21.84 -1.97
C ILE A 47 -8.45 21.77 -1.41
N GLN A 48 -8.21 20.80 -0.55
CA GLN A 48 -6.88 20.47 -0.03
C GLN A 48 -6.71 18.95 -0.07
N THR A 49 -5.71 18.46 -0.82
CA THR A 49 -5.50 17.02 -0.98
C THR A 49 -4.05 16.66 -1.29
N PHE A 50 -3.66 15.42 -0.97
CA PHE A 50 -2.43 14.78 -1.45
C PHE A 50 -2.74 13.67 -2.48
N ALA A 51 -4.01 13.35 -2.71
CA ALA A 51 -4.44 12.27 -3.57
C ALA A 51 -4.15 12.62 -5.04
N HIS A 52 -3.65 11.63 -5.79
CA HIS A 52 -3.34 11.79 -7.21
C HIS A 52 -4.53 11.52 -8.13
N ASP A 53 -5.54 10.84 -7.61
CA ASP A 53 -6.78 10.51 -8.27
C ASP A 53 -7.93 10.60 -7.26
N GLY A 54 -9.12 11.02 -7.70
CA GLY A 54 -10.29 11.10 -6.82
C GLY A 54 -11.48 11.82 -7.44
N LEU A 55 -12.67 11.24 -7.32
CA LEU A 55 -13.92 11.84 -7.79
C LEU A 55 -14.43 12.88 -6.78
N ILE A 56 -14.46 14.16 -7.18
CA ILE A 56 -14.91 15.26 -6.31
C ILE A 56 -16.41 15.47 -6.42
N LEU A 57 -16.94 15.45 -7.64
CA LEU A 57 -18.36 15.70 -7.89
C LEU A 57 -18.82 14.94 -9.13
N TRP A 58 -20.01 14.36 -9.04
CA TRP A 58 -20.67 13.72 -10.17
C TRP A 58 -22.18 14.03 -10.17
N ILE A 59 -22.69 14.40 -11.35
CA ILE A 59 -24.11 14.58 -11.63
C ILE A 59 -24.42 13.65 -12.80
N GLY A 60 -25.42 12.80 -12.62
CA GLY A 60 -25.89 11.92 -13.67
C GLY A 60 -26.54 10.68 -13.10
N ASP A 61 -26.92 9.81 -14.01
CA ASP A 61 -27.55 8.52 -13.79
C ASP A 61 -26.63 7.44 -14.45
N PRO A 62 -26.78 6.15 -14.15
CA PRO A 62 -26.14 5.05 -14.88
C PRO A 62 -26.49 4.88 -16.36
N GLN A 63 -27.70 5.27 -16.78
CA GLN A 63 -28.18 5.15 -18.17
C GLN A 63 -28.40 6.45 -18.99
N PRO A 64 -28.11 7.68 -18.53
CA PRO A 64 -28.36 8.88 -19.30
C PRO A 64 -27.21 9.15 -20.26
N GLU A 65 -27.58 9.79 -21.36
CA GLU A 65 -26.66 10.31 -22.36
C GLU A 65 -25.91 11.57 -21.87
N SER A 66 -26.32 12.11 -20.71
CA SER A 66 -25.84 13.38 -20.16
C SER A 66 -25.33 13.25 -18.72
N SER A 67 -24.12 13.73 -18.46
CA SER A 67 -23.49 13.70 -17.12
C SER A 67 -22.45 14.82 -16.95
N PHE A 68 -22.20 15.22 -15.70
CA PHE A 68 -21.19 16.20 -15.37
C PHE A 68 -20.29 15.68 -14.24
N THR A 69 -18.98 15.88 -14.39
CA THR A 69 -17.98 15.31 -13.48
C THR A 69 -16.86 16.31 -13.20
N VAL A 70 -16.45 16.40 -11.94
CA VAL A 70 -15.20 17.03 -11.53
C VAL A 70 -14.35 15.98 -10.81
N GLU A 71 -13.16 15.70 -11.33
CA GLU A 71 -12.28 14.65 -10.82
C GLU A 71 -10.82 15.10 -10.86
N ILE A 72 -10.01 14.53 -9.96
CA ILE A 72 -8.56 14.54 -10.10
C ILE A 72 -8.16 13.25 -10.81
N GLN A 73 -7.36 13.38 -11.85
CA GLN A 73 -6.77 12.25 -12.58
C GLN A 73 -5.30 12.53 -12.84
N ASN A 74 -4.41 11.62 -12.45
CA ASN A 74 -2.96 11.77 -12.63
C ASN A 74 -2.43 13.15 -12.17
N ARG A 75 -2.92 13.66 -11.03
CA ARG A 75 -2.56 14.97 -10.44
C ARG A 75 -3.03 16.20 -11.22
N GLN A 76 -3.93 16.02 -12.18
CA GLN A 76 -4.59 17.12 -12.90
C GLN A 76 -6.05 17.18 -12.48
N LEU A 77 -6.56 18.39 -12.24
CA LEU A 77 -8.01 18.57 -12.08
C LEU A 77 -8.63 18.58 -13.47
N ILE A 78 -9.72 17.83 -13.62
CA ILE A 78 -10.47 17.68 -14.86
C ILE A 78 -11.93 17.95 -14.55
N ALA A 79 -12.54 18.85 -15.33
CA ALA A 79 -13.99 18.96 -15.42
C ALA A 79 -14.43 18.38 -16.77
N ARG A 80 -15.45 17.52 -16.75
CA ARG A 80 -15.98 16.85 -17.93
C ARG A 80 -17.50 16.97 -17.95
N ALA A 81 -18.03 17.30 -19.11
CA ALA A 81 -19.44 17.17 -19.42
C ALA A 81 -19.59 16.11 -20.52
N VAL A 82 -20.64 15.32 -20.43
CA VAL A 82 -21.20 14.55 -21.54
C VAL A 82 -22.60 15.10 -21.72
N VAL A 83 -22.96 15.50 -22.94
CA VAL A 83 -24.30 15.98 -23.27
C VAL A 83 -24.73 15.28 -24.54
N ASP A 84 -25.84 14.55 -24.49
CA ASP A 84 -26.37 13.74 -25.60
C ASP A 84 -25.29 12.83 -26.22
N GLY A 85 -24.48 12.20 -25.36
CA GLY A 85 -23.39 11.31 -25.74
C GLY A 85 -22.11 12.01 -26.24
N GLN A 86 -22.07 13.35 -26.35
CA GLN A 86 -20.88 14.10 -26.77
C GLN A 86 -20.02 14.51 -25.55
N PRO A 87 -18.80 13.96 -25.37
CA PRO A 87 -17.95 14.31 -24.25
C PRO A 87 -17.05 15.51 -24.56
N PHE A 88 -16.96 16.46 -23.63
CA PHE A 88 -15.99 17.55 -23.67
C PHE A 88 -15.44 17.84 -22.28
N SER A 89 -14.18 18.26 -22.21
CA SER A 89 -13.50 18.45 -20.93
C SER A 89 -12.43 19.53 -20.98
N VAL A 90 -12.19 20.11 -19.80
CA VAL A 90 -11.05 20.98 -19.51
C VAL A 90 -10.19 20.29 -18.47
N ARG A 91 -8.86 20.43 -18.60
CA ARG A 91 -7.90 19.88 -17.65
C ARG A 91 -6.82 20.89 -17.35
N THR A 92 -6.32 20.88 -16.12
CA THR A 92 -5.20 21.74 -15.72
C THR A 92 -3.90 21.33 -16.39
N ASP A 93 -3.08 22.30 -16.78
CA ASP A 93 -1.75 22.12 -17.38
C ASP A 93 -0.60 22.25 -16.37
N PHE A 94 -0.89 22.15 -15.08
CA PHE A 94 0.10 22.41 -14.04
C PHE A 94 1.27 21.43 -14.08
N VAL A 95 2.45 21.89 -13.64
CA VAL A 95 3.57 21.03 -13.28
C VAL A 95 3.09 20.01 -12.23
N LYS A 96 3.51 18.75 -12.37
CA LYS A 96 3.10 17.64 -11.49
C LYS A 96 3.16 18.07 -10.01
N ASN A 97 2.08 17.78 -9.26
CA ASN A 97 1.86 18.07 -7.83
C ASN A 97 1.33 19.45 -7.43
N ARG A 98 1.14 20.42 -8.33
CA ARG A 98 0.65 21.75 -7.91
C ARG A 98 -0.71 21.77 -7.20
N LEU A 99 -1.55 20.76 -7.43
CA LEU A 99 -2.87 20.60 -6.80
C LEU A 99 -2.88 19.58 -5.64
N CYS A 100 -1.86 18.73 -5.57
CA CYS A 100 -1.79 17.56 -4.69
C CYS A 100 -0.69 17.74 -3.63
N ASP A 101 -0.49 18.98 -3.18
CA ASP A 101 0.57 19.42 -2.27
C ASP A 101 0.09 19.62 -0.82
N GLY A 102 -1.19 19.40 -0.58
CA GLY A 102 -1.81 19.53 0.74
C GLY A 102 -1.98 20.97 1.21
N ILE A 103 -1.98 21.96 0.32
CA ILE A 103 -2.46 23.31 0.63
C ILE A 103 -3.83 23.57 -0.02
N TRP A 104 -4.48 24.67 0.36
CA TRP A 104 -5.81 25.03 -0.15
C TRP A 104 -5.72 25.66 -1.54
N HIS A 105 -6.47 25.10 -2.49
CA HIS A 105 -6.68 25.66 -3.82
C HIS A 105 -8.12 26.12 -4.01
N CYS A 106 -8.32 27.24 -4.70
CA CYS A 106 -9.65 27.72 -5.05
C CYS A 106 -10.04 27.18 -6.43
N VAL A 107 -11.16 26.49 -6.52
CA VAL A 107 -11.69 25.93 -7.76
C VAL A 107 -13.05 26.53 -8.06
N GLN A 108 -13.22 26.98 -9.28
CA GLN A 108 -14.50 27.37 -9.85
C GLN A 108 -14.70 26.62 -11.15
N VAL A 109 -15.83 25.96 -11.30
CA VAL A 109 -16.22 25.29 -12.54
C VAL A 109 -17.57 25.83 -12.97
N ARG A 110 -17.66 26.26 -14.21
CA ARG A 110 -18.88 26.79 -14.82
C ARG A 110 -19.14 26.08 -16.13
N LEU A 111 -20.33 25.52 -16.27
CA LEU A 111 -20.85 24.96 -17.51
C LEU A 111 -22.02 25.83 -17.95
N ASP A 112 -21.93 26.40 -19.14
CA ASP A 112 -22.86 27.39 -19.70
C ASP A 112 -23.12 27.05 -21.18
N GLY A 113 -24.21 26.33 -21.47
CA GLY A 113 -24.42 25.71 -22.78
C GLY A 113 -23.23 24.82 -23.21
N SER A 114 -22.67 25.05 -24.40
CA SER A 114 -21.48 24.32 -24.86
C SER A 114 -20.16 24.75 -24.21
N LEU A 115 -20.16 25.80 -23.38
CA LEU A 115 -18.95 26.39 -22.81
C LEU A 115 -18.67 25.81 -21.41
N LEU A 116 -17.60 25.04 -21.31
CA LEU A 116 -17.06 24.57 -20.03
C LEU A 116 -15.84 25.42 -19.65
N THR A 117 -15.92 26.09 -18.50
CA THR A 117 -14.84 26.89 -17.91
C THR A 117 -14.46 26.34 -16.55
N MET A 118 -13.17 26.15 -16.32
CA MET A 118 -12.60 25.78 -15.02
C MET A 118 -11.50 26.76 -14.66
N LYS A 119 -11.64 27.41 -13.51
CA LYS A 119 -10.64 28.29 -12.93
C LYS A 119 -10.07 27.62 -11.68
N VAL A 120 -8.75 27.56 -11.62
CA VAL A 120 -8.02 27.03 -10.47
C VAL A 120 -6.99 28.06 -10.04
N ASP A 121 -7.15 28.55 -8.82
CA ASP A 121 -6.42 29.69 -8.26
C ASP A 121 -6.49 30.91 -9.19
N LYS A 122 -5.39 31.19 -9.91
CA LYS A 122 -5.25 32.32 -10.84
C LYS A 122 -5.29 31.93 -12.32
N ARG A 123 -5.43 30.64 -12.64
CA ARG A 123 -5.46 30.14 -14.03
C ARG A 123 -6.85 29.73 -14.45
N GLN A 124 -7.18 29.97 -15.71
CA GLN A 124 -8.48 29.62 -16.30
C GLN A 124 -8.27 28.74 -17.52
N PHE A 125 -9.11 27.72 -17.64
CA PHE A 125 -9.13 26.73 -18.71
C PHE A 125 -10.55 26.68 -19.27
N THR A 126 -10.69 26.78 -20.59
CA THR A 126 -12.01 26.83 -21.23
C THR A 126 -12.05 25.91 -22.44
N LYS A 127 -13.18 25.26 -22.68
CA LYS A 127 -13.46 24.42 -23.84
C LYS A 127 -14.90 24.64 -24.29
N THR A 128 -15.09 24.87 -25.59
CA THR A 128 -16.41 24.89 -26.22
C THR A 128 -16.60 23.60 -27.03
N GLU A 129 -17.78 22.98 -26.95
CA GLU A 129 -18.18 21.85 -27.80
C GLU A 129 -19.25 22.28 -28.82
N PRO A 130 -18.89 22.49 -30.10
CA PRO A 130 -19.80 23.04 -31.11
C PRO A 130 -21.04 22.19 -31.39
N ARG A 131 -21.03 20.90 -31.04
CA ARG A 131 -22.16 19.98 -31.28
C ARG A 131 -23.24 20.05 -30.19
N VAL A 132 -23.00 20.79 -29.11
CA VAL A 132 -23.91 20.93 -27.97
C VAL A 132 -24.61 22.27 -28.05
N ASN A 133 -25.93 22.27 -28.18
CA ASN A 133 -26.73 23.50 -28.31
C ASN A 133 -27.46 23.88 -27.02
N SER A 134 -27.80 22.89 -26.20
CA SER A 134 -28.50 23.06 -24.93
C SER A 134 -27.97 22.04 -23.93
N ILE A 135 -28.10 22.35 -22.63
CA ILE A 135 -27.87 21.39 -21.56
C ILE A 135 -29.20 21.18 -20.86
N ASP A 136 -29.75 19.98 -20.98
CA ASP A 136 -30.77 19.48 -20.06
C ASP A 136 -30.22 18.21 -19.43
N MET A 137 -29.80 18.32 -18.17
CA MET A 137 -29.23 17.20 -17.43
C MET A 137 -29.97 17.05 -16.12
N ARG A 138 -30.44 15.84 -15.87
CA ARG A 138 -31.08 15.45 -14.61
C ARG A 138 -30.36 14.24 -14.02
N GLY A 139 -30.16 14.27 -12.72
CA GLY A 139 -29.67 13.11 -11.97
C GLY A 139 -29.31 13.47 -10.54
N PRO A 140 -29.02 12.48 -9.70
CA PRO A 140 -28.46 12.74 -8.39
C PRO A 140 -27.12 13.48 -8.49
N LEU A 141 -26.93 14.45 -7.60
CA LEU A 141 -25.67 15.15 -7.42
C LEU A 141 -24.94 14.56 -6.20
N PHE A 142 -23.85 13.85 -6.49
CA PHE A 142 -22.97 13.28 -5.48
C PHE A 142 -21.69 14.09 -5.32
N ILE A 143 -21.20 14.14 -4.09
CA ILE A 143 -19.94 14.78 -3.70
C ILE A 143 -19.03 13.71 -3.10
N ALA A 144 -17.75 13.75 -3.47
CA ALA A 144 -16.67 12.89 -3.02
C ALA A 144 -16.80 11.38 -3.38
N GLY A 145 -17.81 10.98 -4.16
CA GLY A 145 -18.04 9.59 -4.55
C GLY A 145 -19.41 9.43 -5.23
N TYR A 146 -19.95 8.22 -5.21
CA TYR A 146 -21.30 7.88 -5.70
C TYR A 146 -21.87 6.69 -4.94
N SER A 147 -23.17 6.42 -5.06
CA SER A 147 -23.82 5.26 -4.45
C SER A 147 -23.68 4.00 -5.32
N ASP A 148 -23.65 2.81 -4.72
CA ASP A 148 -23.64 1.52 -5.47
C ASP A 148 -24.82 1.35 -6.43
N LYS A 149 -25.95 2.00 -6.14
CA LYS A 149 -27.12 2.03 -7.03
C LYS A 149 -26.86 2.80 -8.33
N TYR A 150 -25.85 3.66 -8.33
CA TYR A 150 -25.51 4.57 -9.42
C TYR A 150 -24.06 4.34 -9.85
N SER A 151 -23.79 3.31 -10.68
CA SER A 151 -22.48 3.12 -11.29
C SER A 151 -22.31 4.09 -12.47
N PRO A 152 -21.43 5.10 -12.40
CA PRO A 152 -21.25 6.05 -13.48
C PRO A 152 -20.68 5.36 -14.73
N PRO A 153 -21.12 5.73 -15.94
CA PRO A 153 -20.49 5.29 -17.17
C PRO A 153 -19.01 5.69 -17.23
N TYR A 154 -18.16 4.85 -17.85
CA TYR A 154 -16.73 5.17 -18.05
C TYR A 154 -16.50 6.48 -18.84
N LEU A 155 -17.48 6.85 -19.68
CA LEU A 155 -17.46 8.11 -20.43
C LEU A 155 -17.57 9.33 -19.50
N SER A 156 -18.29 9.19 -18.39
CA SER A 156 -18.55 10.23 -17.40
C SER A 156 -17.39 10.34 -16.41
N VAL A 157 -17.07 9.24 -15.73
CA VAL A 157 -16.08 9.19 -14.64
C VAL A 157 -14.93 8.27 -15.03
N ARG A 158 -13.70 8.77 -14.96
CA ARG A 158 -12.49 7.96 -15.22
C ARG A 158 -11.74 7.61 -13.96
N SER A 159 -11.86 8.41 -12.91
CA SER A 159 -11.30 8.10 -11.61
C SER A 159 -11.98 6.87 -11.02
N LYS A 160 -11.18 5.88 -10.61
CA LYS A 160 -11.68 4.64 -9.98
C LYS A 160 -11.79 4.76 -8.46
N THR A 161 -11.59 5.96 -7.91
CA THR A 161 -11.47 6.18 -6.47
C THR A 161 -12.30 7.38 -6.03
N PHE A 162 -12.87 7.28 -4.83
CA PHE A 162 -13.57 8.39 -4.17
C PHE A 162 -12.56 9.44 -3.72
N PHE A 163 -13.05 10.65 -3.45
CA PHE A 163 -12.18 11.75 -3.06
C PHE A 163 -11.61 11.54 -1.65
N VAL A 164 -10.31 11.80 -1.52
CA VAL A 164 -9.60 11.83 -0.24
C VAL A 164 -9.01 13.22 -0.07
N GLY A 165 -9.45 13.95 0.96
CA GLY A 165 -9.00 15.31 1.23
C GLY A 165 -10.05 16.15 1.93
N ASN A 166 -9.80 17.45 2.01
CA ASN A 166 -10.70 18.41 2.63
C ASN A 166 -11.40 19.25 1.56
N LEU A 167 -12.70 19.51 1.76
CA LEU A 167 -13.50 20.42 0.97
C LEU A 167 -14.09 21.49 1.88
N ARG A 168 -14.08 22.75 1.44
CA ARG A 168 -14.77 23.84 2.16
C ARG A 168 -15.33 24.86 1.19
N SER A 169 -16.19 25.73 1.71
CA SER A 169 -16.81 26.83 0.95
C SER A 169 -17.46 26.36 -0.35
N LEU A 170 -18.04 25.14 -0.35
CA LEU A 170 -18.74 24.59 -1.50
C LEU A 170 -20.01 25.41 -1.76
N ARG A 171 -20.16 25.90 -2.99
CA ARG A 171 -21.35 26.58 -3.48
C ARG A 171 -21.76 25.97 -4.81
N ILE A 172 -23.06 25.74 -4.96
CA ILE A 172 -23.66 25.15 -6.16
C ILE A 172 -24.77 26.12 -6.60
N ASN A 173 -24.64 26.70 -7.79
CA ASN A 173 -25.52 27.77 -8.29
C ASN A 173 -25.71 28.90 -7.26
N ASP A 174 -24.58 29.36 -6.71
CA ASP A 174 -24.47 30.39 -5.66
C ASP A 174 -25.09 30.06 -4.30
N GLN A 175 -25.77 28.91 -4.17
CA GLN A 175 -26.23 28.41 -2.87
C GLN A 175 -25.07 27.75 -2.13
N GLN A 176 -24.81 28.22 -0.91
CA GLN A 176 -23.79 27.64 -0.06
C GLN A 176 -24.28 26.32 0.55
N VAL A 177 -23.45 25.29 0.42
CA VAL A 177 -23.71 24.00 1.03
C VAL A 177 -23.39 24.10 2.52
N ASP A 178 -24.41 23.91 3.36
CA ASP A 178 -24.22 23.82 4.81
C ASP A 178 -24.02 22.35 5.18
N TRP A 179 -22.82 22.04 5.68
CA TRP A 179 -22.44 20.70 6.11
C TRP A 179 -22.99 20.34 7.50
N LEU A 180 -23.46 21.32 8.27
CA LEU A 180 -23.78 21.21 9.69
C LEU A 180 -25.27 21.36 10.00
N ALA A 181 -26.07 22.00 9.14
CA ALA A 181 -27.48 22.20 9.42
C ALA A 181 -28.29 20.87 9.46
N PRO A 182 -29.26 20.74 10.39
CA PRO A 182 -30.24 19.66 10.37
C PRO A 182 -31.29 19.90 9.27
N ARG A 183 -31.72 18.85 8.55
CA ARG A 183 -32.75 18.97 7.49
C ARG A 183 -34.09 19.56 7.96
N ASN A 184 -34.37 19.53 9.26
CA ASN A 184 -35.67 19.95 9.81
C ASN A 184 -35.78 21.47 10.04
N SER A 185 -34.71 22.25 9.85
CA SER A 185 -34.83 23.71 9.85
C SER A 185 -35.28 24.14 8.45
N GLY A 186 -36.50 24.64 8.31
CA GLY A 186 -37.09 25.13 7.05
C GLY A 186 -36.39 26.33 6.40
N LEU A 187 -35.06 26.45 6.53
CA LEU A 187 -34.21 27.37 5.80
C LEU A 187 -33.54 26.65 4.61
N ALA A 188 -33.54 27.33 3.46
CA ALA A 188 -33.15 26.87 2.14
C ALA A 188 -31.65 26.53 1.92
N ALA A 189 -30.91 26.10 2.95
CA ALA A 189 -29.56 25.57 2.80
C ALA A 189 -29.62 24.05 2.60
N ALA A 190 -29.30 23.58 1.40
CA ALA A 190 -29.31 22.15 1.08
C ALA A 190 -28.19 21.42 1.86
N THR A 191 -28.59 20.71 2.91
CA THR A 191 -27.70 19.90 3.75
C THR A 191 -27.52 18.51 3.15
N PRO A 192 -26.30 18.10 2.75
CA PRO A 192 -26.07 16.80 2.13
C PRO A 192 -26.31 15.61 3.07
N GLU A 193 -26.76 14.49 2.50
CA GLU A 193 -26.83 13.21 3.21
C GLU A 193 -25.49 12.48 3.13
N PHE A 194 -24.92 12.10 4.28
CA PHE A 194 -23.66 11.36 4.30
C PHE A 194 -23.91 9.86 4.30
N HIS A 195 -23.29 9.21 3.33
CA HIS A 195 -23.38 7.77 3.16
C HIS A 195 -22.00 7.16 3.18
N ARG A 196 -21.90 5.99 3.78
CA ARG A 196 -20.70 5.17 3.71
C ARG A 196 -20.81 4.25 2.50
N TYR A 197 -19.72 4.13 1.76
CA TYR A 197 -19.66 3.17 0.66
C TYR A 197 -19.55 1.76 1.24
N THR A 198 -20.59 0.94 1.04
CA THR A 198 -20.64 -0.47 1.47
C THR A 198 -20.75 -1.34 0.24
N THR A 199 -19.64 -1.88 -0.24
CA THR A 199 -19.63 -2.81 -1.37
C THR A 199 -20.60 -3.96 -1.11
N THR A 200 -21.79 -3.90 -1.70
CA THR A 200 -22.73 -5.02 -1.70
C THR A 200 -22.35 -5.91 -2.88
N ALA A 201 -22.02 -7.17 -2.59
CA ALA A 201 -21.49 -8.15 -3.54
C ALA A 201 -22.41 -8.50 -4.72
N ALA A 202 -23.56 -7.84 -4.88
CA ALA A 202 -24.60 -8.16 -5.85
C ALA A 202 -24.50 -7.38 -7.19
N ALA A 203 -23.66 -6.35 -7.31
CA ALA A 203 -23.63 -5.50 -8.52
C ALA A 203 -22.59 -5.92 -9.59
N ALA A 204 -21.77 -6.94 -9.33
CA ALA A 204 -20.69 -7.35 -10.24
C ALA A 204 -21.09 -8.37 -11.32
N THR A 205 -22.36 -8.81 -11.36
CA THR A 205 -22.81 -9.91 -12.24
C THR A 205 -23.73 -9.51 -13.39
N SER A 206 -24.06 -8.22 -13.60
CA SER A 206 -25.05 -7.86 -14.63
C SER A 206 -24.52 -7.40 -15.99
N ASN A 207 -23.21 -7.16 -16.17
CA ASN A 207 -22.71 -6.56 -17.42
C ASN A 207 -21.60 -7.37 -18.10
N PHE A 208 -21.88 -8.63 -18.45
CA PHE A 208 -21.18 -9.34 -19.52
C PHE A 208 -22.18 -10.21 -20.29
N ARG A 209 -22.70 -9.69 -21.42
CA ARG A 209 -23.25 -10.56 -22.47
C ARG A 209 -22.16 -10.82 -23.52
N PRO A 210 -22.02 -12.06 -24.01
CA PRO A 210 -20.90 -12.45 -24.86
C PRO A 210 -21.18 -12.15 -26.33
N PHE A 211 -20.20 -11.56 -27.02
CA PHE A 211 -20.08 -11.61 -28.48
C PHE A 211 -18.84 -12.45 -28.81
N MET A 212 -19.03 -13.75 -29.04
CA MET A 212 -18.07 -14.60 -29.74
C MET A 212 -18.83 -15.69 -30.49
N ASN A 213 -18.86 -15.57 -31.82
CA ASN A 213 -19.17 -16.67 -32.74
C ASN A 213 -18.19 -16.57 -33.92
N SER A 214 -17.12 -17.36 -33.92
CA SER A 214 -16.59 -18.08 -35.11
C SER A 214 -15.14 -18.58 -34.90
N PRO A 215 -14.79 -19.83 -35.29
CA PRO A 215 -13.49 -20.47 -34.99
C PRO A 215 -12.32 -20.07 -35.91
N ALA A 216 -12.49 -19.08 -36.80
CA ALA A 216 -11.49 -18.76 -37.83
C ALA A 216 -10.33 -17.84 -37.37
N ASN A 217 -10.41 -17.26 -36.17
CA ASN A 217 -9.40 -16.31 -35.67
C ASN A 217 -8.35 -16.93 -34.73
N ILE A 218 -8.49 -18.21 -34.38
CA ILE A 218 -7.57 -18.91 -33.48
C ILE A 218 -6.24 -19.25 -34.19
N ARG A 219 -6.27 -19.41 -35.53
CA ARG A 219 -5.08 -19.81 -36.31
C ARG A 219 -4.14 -18.66 -36.70
N ARG A 220 -4.63 -17.41 -36.73
CA ARG A 220 -3.79 -16.22 -37.01
C ARG A 220 -3.05 -15.69 -35.79
N ALA A 221 -3.43 -16.09 -34.57
CA ALA A 221 -2.76 -15.67 -33.34
C ALA A 221 -1.50 -16.51 -33.01
N PHE A 222 -1.22 -17.59 -33.75
CA PHE A 222 -0.18 -18.56 -33.40
C PHE A 222 1.12 -18.47 -34.22
N GLU A 223 1.17 -17.67 -35.31
CA GLU A 223 2.33 -17.65 -36.23
C GLU A 223 3.09 -16.32 -36.33
N THR A 224 2.73 -15.32 -35.53
CA THR A 224 3.53 -14.08 -35.41
C THR A 224 3.71 -13.74 -33.94
N THR A 225 4.86 -14.11 -33.37
CA THR A 225 5.72 -13.26 -32.51
C THR A 225 6.75 -14.15 -31.79
N THR A 226 7.88 -14.37 -32.43
CA THR A 226 9.13 -14.82 -31.81
C THR A 226 9.77 -13.66 -31.02
N PHE A 227 10.08 -13.93 -29.75
CA PHE A 227 11.08 -13.28 -28.88
C PHE A 227 11.15 -11.74 -28.79
N ARG A 228 10.51 -11.19 -27.76
CA ARG A 228 11.07 -10.07 -26.97
C ARG A 228 10.81 -10.31 -25.48
N ALA A 229 11.89 -10.53 -24.73
CA ALA A 229 11.86 -10.77 -23.29
C ALA A 229 11.53 -9.49 -22.53
N SER A 230 10.24 -9.27 -22.22
CA SER A 230 9.79 -8.27 -21.24
C SER A 230 8.31 -8.47 -20.87
N SER A 231 7.91 -9.56 -20.21
CA SER A 231 6.54 -9.65 -19.66
C SER A 231 6.28 -10.72 -18.57
N VAL A 232 7.25 -11.14 -17.77
CA VAL A 232 6.97 -12.03 -16.60
C VAL A 232 6.67 -11.20 -15.32
N SER A 233 5.98 -10.07 -15.46
CA SER A 233 5.64 -9.18 -14.33
C SER A 233 4.13 -8.98 -14.11
N ASN A 234 3.26 -9.71 -14.82
CA ASN A 234 1.81 -9.43 -14.81
C ASN A 234 0.93 -10.52 -14.16
N VAL A 235 1.50 -11.50 -13.44
CA VAL A 235 0.69 -12.55 -12.77
C VAL A 235 0.40 -12.23 -11.30
N PHE A 236 0.92 -11.13 -10.73
CA PHE A 236 0.55 -10.67 -9.39
C PHE A 236 0.21 -9.17 -9.40
N VAL A 237 -0.99 -8.84 -9.85
CA VAL A 237 -1.61 -7.54 -9.54
C VAL A 237 -2.54 -7.78 -8.35
N PRO A 238 -2.16 -7.42 -7.11
CA PRO A 238 -3.08 -7.56 -5.99
C PRO A 238 -4.26 -6.62 -6.18
N HIS A 239 -5.45 -7.13 -5.87
CA HIS A 239 -6.69 -6.38 -5.76
C HIS A 239 -6.44 -5.09 -4.95
N LYS A 240 -6.64 -3.91 -5.55
CA LYS A 240 -6.63 -2.64 -4.82
C LYS A 240 -7.84 -2.61 -3.89
N THR A 241 -7.68 -3.07 -2.66
CA THR A 241 -8.70 -2.97 -1.60
C THR A 241 -8.56 -1.65 -0.84
N ASN A 242 -9.70 -0.97 -0.66
CA ASN A 242 -9.83 0.31 0.02
C ASN A 242 -9.54 0.17 1.52
N LEU A 243 -8.41 0.72 2.00
CA LEU A 243 -7.90 0.61 3.38
C LEU A 243 -8.27 1.84 4.26
N PRO A 244 -8.22 1.74 5.61
CA PRO A 244 -8.55 2.86 6.51
C PRO A 244 -7.40 3.89 6.54
N GLY A 245 -7.75 5.18 6.36
CA GLY A 245 -6.87 6.31 6.04
C GLY A 245 -5.80 6.75 7.05
N SER A 246 -5.22 5.86 7.85
CA SER A 246 -4.02 6.21 8.66
C SER A 246 -2.94 5.13 8.77
N PHE A 247 -3.13 3.99 8.08
CA PHE A 247 -2.09 2.98 7.86
C PHE A 247 -1.42 3.08 6.47
N ILE A 248 -1.93 3.93 5.56
CA ILE A 248 -1.66 3.85 4.12
C ILE A 248 -0.35 4.51 3.64
N TYR A 249 0.40 5.24 4.48
CA TYR A 249 1.63 5.93 4.00
C TYR A 249 2.82 5.85 4.96
N SER A 250 3.01 4.72 5.66
CA SER A 250 4.31 4.45 6.31
C SER A 250 5.19 3.71 5.30
N THR A 251 6.21 4.38 4.79
CA THR A 251 7.28 3.79 3.95
C THR A 251 7.88 2.52 4.55
N THR A 252 7.81 2.40 5.87
CA THR A 252 8.11 1.21 6.68
C THR A 252 7.46 -0.09 6.17
N ILE A 253 6.24 -0.01 5.61
CA ILE A 253 5.49 -1.18 5.11
C ILE A 253 6.21 -1.85 3.93
N ASP A 254 6.85 -1.06 3.06
CA ASP A 254 7.54 -1.61 1.90
C ASP A 254 8.72 -2.49 2.31
N TYR A 255 9.44 -2.13 3.38
CA TYR A 255 10.52 -2.96 3.94
C TYR A 255 9.98 -4.26 4.54
N PHE A 256 8.85 -4.21 5.26
CA PHE A 256 8.19 -5.39 5.81
C PHE A 256 7.65 -6.33 4.73
N ARG A 257 7.18 -5.79 3.61
CA ARG A 257 6.76 -6.58 2.45
C ARG A 257 7.95 -7.27 1.80
N THR A 258 9.05 -6.54 1.55
CA THR A 258 10.28 -7.13 0.99
C THR A 258 10.87 -8.19 1.91
N HIS A 259 10.87 -7.96 3.22
CA HIS A 259 11.24 -8.93 4.23
C HIS A 259 10.43 -10.23 4.11
N SER A 260 9.10 -10.12 4.12
CA SER A 260 8.20 -11.27 4.03
C SER A 260 8.39 -12.05 2.72
N PHE A 261 8.65 -11.33 1.62
CA PHE A 261 8.94 -11.94 0.34
C PHE A 261 10.27 -12.71 0.35
N ASN A 262 11.32 -12.14 0.95
CA ASN A 262 12.60 -12.82 1.13
C ASN A 262 12.45 -14.09 2.00
N ASP A 263 11.70 -14.00 3.09
CA ASP A 263 11.45 -15.16 3.97
C ASP A 263 10.68 -16.27 3.24
N LEU A 264 9.71 -15.91 2.38
CA LEU A 264 9.01 -16.85 1.53
C LEU A 264 9.96 -17.54 0.55
N LEU A 265 10.87 -16.80 -0.10
CA LEU A 265 11.89 -17.36 -0.97
C LEU A 265 12.79 -18.34 -0.21
N VAL A 266 13.20 -17.99 1.01
CA VAL A 266 14.00 -18.87 1.87
C VAL A 266 13.27 -20.19 2.16
N LEU A 267 12.00 -20.13 2.56
CA LEU A 267 11.22 -21.31 2.88
C LEU A 267 10.99 -22.22 1.66
N TYR A 268 10.58 -21.65 0.53
CA TYR A 268 10.20 -22.43 -0.66
C TYR A 268 11.39 -22.90 -1.48
N ILE A 269 12.49 -22.14 -1.52
CA ILE A 269 13.67 -22.53 -2.29
C ILE A 269 14.60 -23.33 -1.40
N TYR A 270 15.05 -22.81 -0.28
CA TYR A 270 16.17 -23.42 0.46
C TYR A 270 15.73 -24.50 1.44
N VAL A 271 14.73 -24.21 2.29
CA VAL A 271 14.28 -25.19 3.28
C VAL A 271 13.66 -26.41 2.58
N LEU A 272 12.87 -26.18 1.52
CA LEU A 272 12.29 -27.26 0.73
C LEU A 272 13.35 -28.05 -0.05
N VAL A 273 14.28 -27.40 -0.74
CA VAL A 273 15.36 -28.10 -1.48
C VAL A 273 16.26 -28.87 -0.53
N GLN A 274 16.57 -28.33 0.64
CA GLN A 274 17.37 -29.03 1.65
C GLN A 274 16.62 -30.26 2.21
N TRP A 275 15.32 -30.15 2.42
CA TRP A 275 14.49 -31.31 2.80
C TRP A 275 14.47 -32.40 1.71
N ILE A 276 14.32 -32.02 0.43
CA ILE A 276 14.36 -32.96 -0.70
C ILE A 276 15.75 -33.61 -0.81
N ALA A 277 16.82 -32.82 -0.65
CA ALA A 277 18.19 -33.30 -0.67
C ALA A 277 18.44 -34.35 0.42
N ASP A 278 18.01 -34.08 1.65
CA ASP A 278 18.15 -34.99 2.79
C ASP A 278 17.37 -36.30 2.60
N GLN A 279 16.21 -36.28 1.93
CA GLN A 279 15.37 -37.47 1.71
C GLN A 279 15.75 -38.31 0.50
N TYR A 280 16.16 -37.67 -0.60
CA TYR A 280 16.34 -38.31 -1.91
C TYR A 280 17.80 -38.37 -2.37
N GLY A 281 18.75 -37.87 -1.57
CA GLY A 281 20.18 -37.88 -1.92
C GLY A 281 20.53 -36.98 -3.11
N TYR A 282 19.67 -36.02 -3.43
CA TYR A 282 19.95 -34.99 -4.43
C TYR A 282 20.94 -33.99 -3.83
N ASP A 283 22.10 -33.80 -4.45
CA ASP A 283 23.09 -32.83 -3.98
C ASP A 283 22.99 -31.51 -4.77
N PRO A 284 22.29 -30.47 -4.27
CA PRO A 284 22.22 -29.16 -4.90
C PRO A 284 23.48 -28.31 -4.62
N THR A 285 24.54 -28.86 -4.02
CA THR A 285 25.65 -28.07 -3.47
C THR A 285 26.58 -27.55 -4.56
N SER A 286 26.30 -26.33 -5.02
CA SER A 286 27.32 -25.48 -5.62
C SER A 286 27.75 -24.41 -4.63
N LYS A 287 29.00 -23.94 -4.75
CA LYS A 287 29.51 -22.79 -3.98
C LYS A 287 28.63 -21.54 -4.13
N TYR A 288 27.99 -21.38 -5.29
CA TYR A 288 27.05 -20.29 -5.56
C TYR A 288 25.71 -20.47 -4.87
N ASN A 289 25.24 -21.72 -4.72
CA ASN A 289 24.03 -22.03 -3.97
C ASN A 289 24.21 -21.69 -2.48
N TRP A 290 25.35 -22.06 -1.89
CA TRP A 290 25.72 -21.69 -0.52
C TRP A 290 25.81 -20.17 -0.32
N TYR A 291 26.44 -19.47 -1.26
CA TYR A 291 26.53 -18.01 -1.26
C TYR A 291 25.14 -17.34 -1.33
N LEU A 292 24.25 -17.85 -2.19
CA LEU A 292 22.91 -17.31 -2.33
C LEU A 292 22.05 -17.60 -1.08
N GLN A 293 22.14 -18.81 -0.52
CA GLN A 293 21.46 -19.21 0.71
C GLN A 293 21.80 -18.29 1.87
N ILE A 294 23.09 -18.12 2.18
CA ILE A 294 23.51 -17.32 3.33
C ILE A 294 23.21 -15.83 3.13
N GLY A 295 23.30 -15.34 1.89
CA GLY A 295 22.91 -13.98 1.54
C GLY A 295 21.43 -13.74 1.88
N LEU A 296 20.53 -14.59 1.37
CA LEU A 296 19.09 -14.49 1.62
C LEU A 296 18.72 -14.66 3.10
N TYR A 297 19.39 -15.55 3.83
CA TYR A 297 19.22 -15.68 5.28
C TYR A 297 19.57 -14.39 6.03
N THR A 298 20.59 -13.68 5.55
CA THR A 298 21.07 -12.45 6.16
C THR A 298 20.24 -11.24 5.75
N LEU A 299 19.64 -11.19 4.55
CA LEU A 299 18.84 -10.03 4.12
C LEU A 299 17.66 -9.70 5.03
N SER A 300 16.95 -10.74 5.47
CA SER A 300 15.74 -10.62 6.30
C SER A 300 15.94 -9.66 7.50
N PRO A 301 16.83 -9.92 8.48
CA PRO A 301 17.00 -9.01 9.60
C PRO A 301 17.48 -7.60 9.21
N TYR A 302 18.22 -7.43 8.11
CA TYR A 302 18.65 -6.10 7.65
C TYR A 302 17.52 -5.27 7.01
N PHE A 303 16.52 -5.92 6.40
CA PHE A 303 15.30 -5.22 6.00
C PHE A 303 14.50 -4.71 7.20
N VAL A 304 14.51 -5.44 8.32
CA VAL A 304 13.92 -4.94 9.58
C VAL A 304 14.73 -3.77 10.15
N VAL A 305 16.06 -3.80 10.06
CA VAL A 305 16.91 -2.65 10.41
C VAL A 305 16.55 -1.41 9.59
N LEU A 306 16.35 -1.56 8.26
CA LEU A 306 15.88 -0.46 7.41
C LEU A 306 14.50 0.05 7.82
N ALA A 307 13.58 -0.85 8.21
CA ALA A 307 12.28 -0.46 8.74
C ALA A 307 12.42 0.33 10.06
N CYS A 308 13.32 -0.07 10.96
CA CYS A 308 13.64 0.70 12.17
C CYS A 308 14.19 2.09 11.84
N PHE A 309 15.09 2.18 10.86
CA PHE A 309 15.71 3.44 10.45
C PHE A 309 14.69 4.40 9.80
N ASP A 310 13.86 3.89 8.90
CA ASP A 310 12.77 4.64 8.27
C ASP A 310 11.77 5.17 9.33
N ARG A 311 11.46 4.32 10.33
CA ARG A 311 10.60 4.71 11.44
C ARG A 311 11.24 5.79 12.32
N LEU A 312 12.54 5.70 12.60
CA LEU A 312 13.30 6.73 13.30
C LEU A 312 13.23 8.05 12.54
N CYS A 313 13.48 8.03 11.23
CA CYS A 313 13.42 9.20 10.37
C CYS A 313 12.04 9.86 10.40
N THR A 314 10.98 9.07 10.28
CA THR A 314 9.59 9.54 10.34
C THR A 314 9.23 10.16 11.70
N SER A 315 9.82 9.64 12.78
CA SER A 315 9.55 10.07 14.15
C SER A 315 10.33 11.31 14.57
N SER A 316 11.32 11.74 13.78
CA SER A 316 12.18 12.89 14.07
C SER A 316 11.44 14.23 13.99
N SER A 317 11.77 15.15 14.90
CA SER A 317 11.30 16.55 14.87
C SER A 317 11.92 17.36 13.74
N ASN A 318 13.10 16.95 13.25
CA ASN A 318 13.81 17.64 12.18
C ASN A 318 13.18 17.36 10.81
N THR A 319 12.81 18.43 10.10
CA THR A 319 12.21 18.37 8.75
C THR A 319 13.14 17.74 7.72
N GLY A 320 14.46 17.93 7.84
CA GLY A 320 15.47 17.35 6.96
C GLY A 320 15.54 15.82 7.10
N ILE A 321 15.56 15.32 8.32
CA ILE A 321 15.60 13.88 8.61
C ILE A 321 14.31 13.19 8.14
N ARG A 322 13.15 13.83 8.33
CA ARG A 322 11.88 13.27 7.84
C ARG A 322 11.81 13.12 6.32
N LYS A 323 12.53 13.96 5.55
CA LYS A 323 12.58 13.84 4.08
C LYS A 323 13.24 12.53 3.64
N VAL A 324 14.02 11.88 4.50
CA VAL A 324 14.64 10.58 4.21
C VAL A 324 13.61 9.45 4.16
N ALA A 325 12.56 9.52 5.00
CA ALA A 325 11.47 8.54 5.05
C ALA A 325 10.46 8.76 3.91
N THR A 326 10.92 8.55 2.67
CA THR A 326 10.08 8.65 1.47
C THR A 326 10.18 7.39 0.64
N ILE A 327 9.11 7.07 -0.08
CA ILE A 327 9.02 5.85 -0.89
C ILE A 327 10.10 5.79 -1.99
N ARG A 328 10.52 6.96 -2.50
CA ARG A 328 11.61 7.07 -3.48
C ARG A 328 12.93 6.61 -2.85
N ILE A 329 13.26 7.08 -1.66
CA ILE A 329 14.50 6.71 -0.99
C ILE A 329 14.46 5.23 -0.58
N ALA A 330 13.32 4.74 -0.10
CA ALA A 330 13.13 3.31 0.18
C ALA A 330 13.41 2.42 -1.03
N SER A 331 12.98 2.84 -2.23
CA SER A 331 13.24 2.10 -3.48
C SER A 331 14.73 2.02 -3.86
N TYR A 332 15.58 2.90 -3.32
CA TYR A 332 17.04 2.83 -3.45
C TYR A 332 17.71 2.10 -2.27
N LEU A 333 17.21 2.27 -1.05
CA LEU A 333 17.79 1.64 0.16
C LEU A 333 17.66 0.13 0.15
N ILE A 334 16.53 -0.41 -0.33
CA ILE A 334 16.31 -1.85 -0.42
C ILE A 334 17.37 -2.54 -1.31
N PRO A 335 17.53 -2.19 -2.60
CA PRO A 335 18.54 -2.81 -3.45
C PRO A 335 19.97 -2.50 -2.98
N CYS A 336 20.22 -1.31 -2.42
CA CYS A 336 21.53 -0.96 -1.86
C CYS A 336 21.92 -1.90 -0.69
N MET A 337 21.00 -2.15 0.25
CA MET A 337 21.27 -3.11 1.32
C MET A 337 21.41 -4.54 0.80
N THR A 338 20.64 -4.91 -0.22
CA THR A 338 20.81 -6.21 -0.86
C THR A 338 22.22 -6.39 -1.41
N VAL A 339 22.71 -5.41 -2.17
CA VAL A 339 24.08 -5.42 -2.72
C VAL A 339 25.11 -5.43 -1.60
N LEU A 340 24.93 -4.63 -0.55
CA LEU A 340 25.86 -4.55 0.57
C LEU A 340 25.98 -5.88 1.33
N VAL A 341 24.86 -6.57 1.58
CA VAL A 341 24.87 -7.89 2.21
C VAL A 341 25.60 -8.90 1.34
N PHE A 342 25.26 -9.01 0.06
CA PHE A 342 25.95 -9.94 -0.85
C PHE A 342 27.44 -9.63 -1.00
N ALA A 343 27.81 -8.35 -1.09
CA ALA A 343 29.21 -7.92 -1.11
C ALA A 343 29.97 -8.35 0.15
N ALA A 344 29.34 -8.28 1.34
CA ALA A 344 29.95 -8.75 2.59
C ALA A 344 30.23 -10.27 2.57
N TYR A 345 29.47 -11.05 1.80
CA TYR A 345 29.65 -12.50 1.66
C TYR A 345 30.49 -12.92 0.45
N CYS A 346 31.06 -11.99 -0.32
CA CYS A 346 31.76 -12.28 -1.59
C CYS A 346 32.96 -13.25 -1.48
N HIS A 347 33.52 -13.39 -0.28
CA HIS A 347 34.56 -14.37 0.03
C HIS A 347 34.13 -15.85 -0.06
N ILE A 348 32.84 -16.17 0.02
CA ILE A 348 32.37 -17.57 0.06
C ILE A 348 32.72 -18.36 -1.22
N PRO A 349 32.40 -17.87 -2.44
CA PRO A 349 32.74 -18.58 -3.68
C PRO A 349 34.25 -18.76 -3.93
N ILE A 350 35.11 -18.03 -3.20
CA ILE A 350 36.57 -18.11 -3.29
C ILE A 350 37.09 -19.29 -2.47
N TRP A 351 36.58 -19.46 -1.25
CA TRP A 351 37.10 -20.44 -0.28
C TRP A 351 36.36 -21.78 -0.28
N TYR A 352 35.12 -21.83 -0.77
CA TYR A 352 34.38 -23.09 -0.94
C TYR A 352 34.85 -23.83 -2.19
N LEU A 353 35.17 -25.12 -2.02
CA LEU A 353 35.69 -26.00 -3.05
C LEU A 353 34.78 -27.21 -3.20
N LEU A 354 34.60 -27.67 -4.44
CA LEU A 354 33.92 -28.93 -4.73
C LEU A 354 34.93 -30.06 -4.53
N VAL A 355 34.67 -30.93 -3.56
CA VAL A 355 35.50 -32.11 -3.27
C VAL A 355 34.75 -33.36 -3.71
N SER A 356 35.34 -34.10 -4.66
CA SER A 356 34.76 -35.35 -5.17
C SER A 356 35.24 -36.55 -4.34
N TYR A 357 34.28 -37.30 -3.81
CA TYR A 357 34.47 -38.58 -3.13
C TYR A 357 33.91 -39.72 -4.01
N PRO A 358 34.29 -40.99 -3.76
CA PRO A 358 33.77 -42.15 -4.50
C PRO A 358 32.25 -42.29 -4.42
N THR A 359 31.63 -41.72 -3.37
CA THR A 359 30.20 -41.79 -3.07
C THR A 359 29.41 -40.55 -3.52
N GLY A 360 30.06 -39.52 -4.05
CA GLY A 360 29.44 -38.25 -4.43
C GLY A 360 30.39 -37.05 -4.35
N SER A 361 30.00 -35.88 -4.85
CA SER A 361 30.80 -34.66 -4.75
C SER A 361 30.16 -33.67 -3.80
N VAL A 362 30.88 -33.20 -2.77
CA VAL A 362 30.37 -32.28 -1.76
C VAL A 362 31.08 -30.94 -1.86
N CYS A 363 30.33 -29.84 -1.87
CA CYS A 363 30.91 -28.50 -1.79
C CYS A 363 31.20 -28.12 -0.32
N THR A 364 32.48 -28.08 0.06
CA THR A 364 32.91 -27.81 1.45
C THR A 364 34.12 -26.87 1.52
N VAL A 365 34.46 -26.46 2.74
CA VAL A 365 35.64 -25.65 3.05
C VAL A 365 36.74 -26.58 3.53
N VAL A 366 37.90 -26.55 2.87
CA VAL A 366 39.07 -27.35 3.26
C VAL A 366 39.99 -26.58 4.23
N ASN A 367 39.95 -25.24 4.20
CA ASN A 367 40.81 -24.40 5.03
C ASN A 367 40.24 -24.20 6.45
N PHE A 368 40.86 -24.84 7.44
CA PHE A 368 40.45 -24.77 8.85
C PHE A 368 40.57 -23.38 9.50
N THR A 369 41.48 -22.54 9.00
CA THR A 369 41.61 -21.15 9.48
C THR A 369 40.44 -20.32 8.98
N TYR A 370 40.07 -20.49 7.71
CA TYR A 370 38.92 -19.79 7.13
C TYR A 370 37.61 -20.19 7.80
N ILE A 371 37.33 -21.47 8.04
CA ILE A 371 36.06 -21.89 8.68
C ILE A 371 35.90 -21.30 10.09
N ARG A 372 37.00 -21.16 10.84
CA ARG A 372 37.05 -20.51 12.15
C ARG A 372 36.76 -19.02 12.08
N ILE A 373 37.35 -18.31 11.12
CA ILE A 373 37.09 -16.89 10.87
C ILE A 373 35.65 -16.68 10.40
N TYR A 374 35.18 -17.52 9.47
CA TYR A 374 33.82 -17.47 8.94
C TYR A 374 32.77 -17.70 10.03
N ALA A 375 33.01 -18.64 10.96
CA ALA A 375 32.11 -18.86 12.09
C ALA A 375 31.95 -17.60 12.95
N VAL A 376 33.06 -16.94 13.30
CA VAL A 376 33.03 -15.68 14.06
C VAL A 376 32.34 -14.57 13.25
N PHE A 377 32.63 -14.47 11.96
CA PHE A 377 31.98 -13.52 11.06
C PHE A 377 30.45 -13.70 11.06
N LEU A 378 29.95 -14.93 10.98
CA LEU A 378 28.52 -15.22 11.05
C LEU A 378 27.91 -14.81 12.39
N VAL A 379 28.57 -15.08 13.51
CA VAL A 379 28.06 -14.64 14.83
C VAL A 379 27.90 -13.12 14.87
N ILE A 380 28.87 -12.38 14.35
CA ILE A 380 28.83 -10.92 14.34
C ILE A 380 27.77 -10.41 13.36
N PHE A 381 27.85 -10.79 12.08
CA PHE A 381 27.05 -10.19 11.01
C PHE A 381 25.59 -10.70 10.95
N LEU A 382 25.36 -11.96 11.28
CA LEU A 382 24.02 -12.57 11.28
C LEU A 382 23.40 -12.54 12.69
N GLY A 383 24.20 -12.76 13.74
CA GLY A 383 23.72 -12.93 15.11
C GLY A 383 23.57 -11.62 15.91
N PHE A 384 24.63 -10.81 16.01
CA PHE A 384 24.64 -9.65 16.92
C PHE A 384 24.37 -8.30 16.25
N MET A 385 24.94 -8.06 15.07
CA MET A 385 24.89 -6.75 14.43
C MET A 385 23.44 -6.30 14.14
N PRO A 386 22.55 -7.15 13.56
CA PRO A 386 21.18 -6.74 13.33
C PRO A 386 20.39 -6.40 14.61
N PRO A 387 20.32 -7.25 15.66
CA PRO A 387 19.58 -6.90 16.87
C PRO A 387 20.19 -5.70 17.60
N CYS A 388 21.53 -5.53 17.61
CA CYS A 388 22.16 -4.33 18.16
C CYS A 388 21.67 -3.05 17.44
N LEU A 389 21.69 -3.05 16.10
CA LEU A 389 21.16 -1.92 15.33
C LEU A 389 19.66 -1.70 15.58
N MET A 390 18.85 -2.76 15.59
CA MET A 390 17.42 -2.65 15.85
C MET A 390 17.16 -2.05 17.23
N ILE A 391 17.84 -2.52 18.29
CA ILE A 391 17.68 -2.02 19.66
C ILE A 391 18.04 -0.54 19.76
N VAL A 392 19.15 -0.11 19.16
CA VAL A 392 19.58 1.31 19.17
C VAL A 392 18.57 2.18 18.43
N LEU A 393 18.14 1.78 17.23
CA LEU A 393 17.17 2.53 16.42
C LEU A 393 15.78 2.58 17.07
N CYS A 394 15.33 1.48 17.66
CA CYS A 394 14.05 1.40 18.37
C CYS A 394 14.05 2.26 19.64
N SER A 395 15.11 2.18 20.44
CA SER A 395 15.27 2.98 21.66
C SER A 395 15.22 4.48 21.35
N THR A 396 15.96 4.91 20.32
CA THR A 396 15.98 6.30 19.88
C THR A 396 14.61 6.75 19.37
N THR A 397 13.93 5.90 18.57
CA THR A 397 12.57 6.16 18.09
C THR A 397 11.59 6.33 19.25
N PHE A 398 11.68 5.48 20.27
CA PHE A 398 10.82 5.58 21.45
C PHE A 398 11.02 6.89 22.21
N VAL A 399 12.27 7.34 22.36
CA VAL A 399 12.58 8.64 22.99
C VAL A 399 11.96 9.79 22.21
N PHE A 400 12.11 9.84 20.89
CA PHE A 400 11.50 10.88 20.05
C PHE A 400 9.97 10.87 20.13
N LEU A 401 9.35 9.69 20.10
CA LEU A 401 7.91 9.56 20.25
C LEU A 401 7.44 10.04 21.64
N ARG A 402 8.20 9.77 22.71
CA ARG A 402 7.89 10.25 24.07
C ARG A 402 8.00 11.77 24.18
N GLN A 403 9.04 12.37 23.59
CA GLN A 403 9.22 13.82 23.56
C GLN A 403 8.08 14.51 22.80
N ARG A 404 7.73 14.00 21.61
CA ARG A 404 6.65 14.54 20.78
C ARG A 404 5.27 14.41 21.43
N ARG A 405 5.02 13.33 22.17
CA ARG A 405 3.77 13.13 22.92
C ARG A 405 3.55 14.21 23.97
N ARG A 406 4.60 14.74 24.60
CA ARG A 406 4.49 15.82 25.61
C ARG A 406 4.04 17.17 25.03
N GLN A 407 4.03 17.34 23.70
CA GLN A 407 3.77 18.62 23.02
C GLN A 407 2.41 18.68 22.31
N ILE A 408 1.57 17.63 22.37
CA ILE A 408 0.32 17.51 21.59
C ILE A 408 -0.91 17.52 22.53
N MET A 409 -2.03 18.13 22.10
CA MET A 409 -3.30 18.20 22.85
C MET A 409 -3.93 16.81 23.13
N PRO A 410 -4.73 16.66 24.20
CA PRO A 410 -5.17 15.35 24.72
C PRO A 410 -6.01 14.50 23.76
N THR A 411 -6.81 15.13 22.89
CA THR A 411 -7.83 14.44 22.08
C THR A 411 -7.23 13.65 20.91
N ASP A 412 -6.16 14.14 20.29
CA ASP A 412 -5.45 13.42 19.19
C ASP A 412 -4.36 12.46 19.70
N GLN A 413 -3.96 12.59 20.97
CA GLN A 413 -2.93 11.74 21.57
C GLN A 413 -3.31 10.26 21.62
N ALA A 414 -4.58 9.92 21.90
CA ALA A 414 -5.00 8.53 22.10
C ALA A 414 -4.87 7.68 20.83
N ARG A 415 -5.33 8.20 19.68
CA ARG A 415 -5.28 7.51 18.38
C ARG A 415 -3.84 7.38 17.86
N LEU A 416 -3.05 8.45 17.97
CA LEU A 416 -1.62 8.43 17.61
C LEU A 416 -0.84 7.44 18.48
N ARG A 417 -1.14 7.40 19.78
CA ARG A 417 -0.53 6.48 20.74
C ARG A 417 -0.85 5.02 20.43
N GLN A 418 -2.10 4.71 20.07
CA GLN A 418 -2.50 3.34 19.74
C GLN A 418 -1.77 2.82 18.49
N ARG A 419 -1.70 3.64 17.43
CA ARG A 419 -0.99 3.29 16.19
C ARG A 419 0.52 3.10 16.41
N ASP A 420 1.16 4.05 17.08
CA ASP A 420 2.61 4.01 17.31
C ASP A 420 3.00 2.84 18.23
N ASN A 421 2.17 2.54 19.23
CA ASN A 421 2.40 1.41 20.12
C ASN A 421 2.22 0.06 19.40
N GLN A 422 1.29 -0.06 18.45
CA GLN A 422 1.12 -1.29 17.66
C GLN A 422 2.37 -1.57 16.80
N LEU A 423 2.89 -0.55 16.11
CA LEU A 423 4.07 -0.71 15.26
C LEU A 423 5.33 -0.99 16.09
N LEU A 424 5.53 -0.29 17.22
CA LEU A 424 6.63 -0.59 18.15
C LEU A 424 6.52 -1.98 18.77
N LYS A 425 5.31 -2.44 19.12
CA LYS A 425 5.09 -3.79 19.65
C LYS A 425 5.46 -4.86 18.62
N MET A 426 5.08 -4.66 17.36
CA MET A 426 5.46 -5.55 16.27
C MET A 426 6.99 -5.60 16.10
N LEU A 427 7.65 -4.44 16.13
CA LEU A 427 9.10 -4.34 15.99
C LEU A 427 9.86 -5.01 17.16
N PHE A 428 9.38 -4.84 18.38
CA PHE A 428 9.92 -5.52 19.56
C PHE A 428 9.77 -7.05 19.46
N LEU A 429 8.62 -7.53 18.97
CA LEU A 429 8.40 -8.96 18.76
C LEU A 429 9.37 -9.54 17.73
N TYR A 430 9.73 -8.78 16.69
CA TYR A 430 10.78 -9.16 15.73
C TYR A 430 12.16 -9.26 16.36
N VAL A 431 12.55 -8.27 17.18
CA VAL A 431 13.83 -8.32 17.91
C VAL A 431 13.88 -9.54 18.83
N ALA A 432 12.83 -9.79 19.61
CA ALA A 432 12.76 -10.94 20.51
C ALA A 432 12.85 -12.27 19.74
N CYS A 433 12.09 -12.42 18.65
CA CYS A 433 12.16 -13.61 17.80
C CYS A 433 13.56 -13.81 17.21
N HIS A 434 14.21 -12.75 16.74
CA HIS A 434 15.58 -12.83 16.22
C HIS A 434 16.57 -13.32 17.28
N LEU A 435 16.51 -12.76 18.49
CA LEU A 435 17.38 -13.17 19.61
C LEU A 435 17.15 -14.65 19.97
N ILE A 436 15.89 -15.09 20.07
CA ILE A 436 15.54 -16.46 20.45
C ILE A 436 15.93 -17.47 19.36
N CYS A 437 15.70 -17.14 18.09
CA CYS A 437 15.88 -18.09 16.99
C CYS A 437 17.29 -18.07 16.36
N THR A 438 18.01 -16.95 16.43
CA THR A 438 19.30 -16.79 15.72
C THR A 438 20.51 -16.97 16.64
N ILE A 439 20.46 -16.43 17.87
CA ILE A 439 21.62 -16.49 18.78
C ILE A 439 22.02 -17.91 19.17
N PRO A 440 21.09 -18.84 19.53
CA PRO A 440 21.48 -20.21 19.89
C PRO A 440 22.19 -20.93 18.74
N PHE A 441 21.72 -20.73 17.50
CA PHE A 441 22.38 -21.25 16.31
C PHE A 441 23.78 -20.66 16.12
N SER A 442 23.94 -19.34 16.25
CA SER A 442 25.24 -18.67 16.14
C SER A 442 26.25 -19.16 17.20
N ILE A 443 25.82 -19.35 18.44
CA ILE A 443 26.69 -19.87 19.52
C ILE A 443 27.05 -21.33 19.25
N ALA A 444 26.08 -22.18 18.90
CA ALA A 444 26.31 -23.58 18.60
C ALA A 444 27.30 -23.77 17.44
N LEU A 445 27.22 -22.92 16.40
CA LEU A 445 28.18 -22.92 15.29
C LEU A 445 29.63 -22.73 15.75
N VAL A 446 29.89 -21.76 16.64
CA VAL A 446 31.24 -21.49 17.14
C VAL A 446 31.74 -22.65 18.00
N ILE A 447 30.89 -23.19 18.88
CA ILE A 447 31.25 -24.33 19.73
C ILE A 447 31.64 -25.53 18.86
N THR A 448 30.84 -25.85 17.84
CA THR A 448 31.13 -26.95 16.93
C THR A 448 32.46 -26.75 16.18
N VAL A 449 32.73 -25.54 15.69
CA VAL A 449 33.94 -25.26 14.89
C VAL A 449 35.22 -25.21 15.74
N TYR A 450 35.15 -24.74 16.99
CA TYR A 450 36.34 -24.52 17.82
C TYR A 450 36.58 -25.61 18.87
N HIS A 451 35.53 -26.16 19.48
CA HIS A 451 35.63 -27.06 20.62
C HIS A 451 35.28 -28.51 20.30
N LEU A 452 34.47 -28.75 19.27
CA LEU A 452 33.99 -30.10 18.91
C LEU A 452 34.37 -30.49 17.49
N PRO A 453 35.68 -30.70 17.19
CA PRO A 453 36.13 -31.11 15.86
C PRO A 453 35.57 -32.49 15.44
N THR A 454 35.24 -33.35 16.41
CA THR A 454 34.57 -34.64 16.22
C THR A 454 33.33 -34.71 17.12
N PRO A 455 32.19 -34.11 16.72
CA PRO A 455 31.00 -34.06 17.56
C PRO A 455 30.38 -35.45 17.73
N SER A 456 29.97 -35.76 18.94
CA SER A 456 29.17 -36.94 19.27
C SER A 456 27.78 -36.87 18.61
N ALA A 457 27.08 -38.00 18.54
CA ALA A 457 25.74 -38.07 17.95
C ALA A 457 24.74 -37.13 18.66
N THR A 458 24.86 -36.97 19.98
CA THR A 458 24.03 -36.07 20.79
C THR A 458 24.31 -34.60 20.47
N GLU A 459 25.57 -34.20 20.32
CA GLU A 459 25.97 -32.85 19.94
C GLU A 459 25.50 -32.50 18.52
N MET A 460 25.62 -33.45 17.58
CA MET A 460 25.13 -33.25 16.22
C MET A 460 23.60 -33.16 16.16
N LEU A 461 22.88 -33.93 16.97
CA LEU A 461 21.43 -33.78 17.13
C LEU A 461 21.05 -32.40 17.68
N LEU A 462 21.74 -31.95 18.72
CA LEU A 462 21.51 -30.63 19.33
C LEU A 462 21.77 -29.50 18.32
N PHE A 463 22.85 -29.58 17.55
CA PHE A 463 23.14 -28.61 16.49
C PHE A 463 22.03 -28.57 15.43
N ARG A 464 21.52 -29.73 14.99
CA ARG A 464 20.38 -29.80 14.05
C ARG A 464 19.10 -29.19 14.62
N LEU A 465 18.83 -29.34 15.92
CA LEU A 465 17.71 -28.67 16.57
C LEU A 465 17.85 -27.14 16.53
N PHE A 466 19.06 -26.60 16.75
CA PHE A 466 19.28 -25.16 16.61
C PHE A 466 19.13 -24.68 15.16
N VAL A 467 19.58 -25.46 14.18
CA VAL A 467 19.33 -25.18 12.74
C VAL A 467 17.83 -25.17 12.45
N LEU A 468 17.05 -26.10 13.00
CA LEU A 468 15.59 -26.12 12.83
C LEU A 468 14.95 -24.86 13.40
N VAL A 469 15.29 -24.49 14.64
CA VAL A 469 14.79 -23.27 15.29
C VAL A 469 15.16 -22.01 14.49
N PHE A 470 16.39 -21.98 13.95
CA PHE A 470 16.83 -20.90 13.07
C PHE A 470 16.00 -20.82 11.78
N ASN A 471 15.66 -21.95 11.16
CA ASN A 471 14.83 -21.97 9.95
C ASN A 471 13.35 -21.61 10.22
N ILE A 472 12.82 -21.98 11.39
CA ILE A 472 11.46 -21.60 11.82
C ILE A 472 11.30 -20.08 11.85
N LYS A 473 12.37 -19.32 12.13
CA LYS A 473 12.36 -17.84 12.09
C LYS A 473 11.74 -17.30 10.80
N PHE A 474 12.01 -17.90 9.64
CA PHE A 474 11.50 -17.39 8.36
C PHE A 474 9.98 -17.59 8.20
N SER A 475 9.34 -18.46 8.98
CA SER A 475 7.87 -18.55 9.01
C SER A 475 7.24 -17.55 9.99
N THR A 476 8.01 -17.05 10.97
CA THR A 476 7.49 -16.16 12.03
C THR A 476 6.91 -14.86 11.50
N SER A 477 7.35 -14.39 10.34
CA SER A 477 6.87 -13.16 9.72
C SER A 477 5.37 -13.15 9.49
N PHE A 478 4.83 -14.22 8.92
CA PHE A 478 3.39 -14.38 8.73
C PHE A 478 2.63 -14.30 10.07
N TYR A 479 3.13 -15.00 11.09
CA TYR A 479 2.51 -15.04 12.41
C TYR A 479 2.63 -13.70 13.14
N ILE A 480 3.75 -13.00 13.02
CA ILE A 480 3.96 -11.70 13.66
C ILE A 480 3.05 -10.63 13.05
N TYR A 481 2.83 -10.62 11.73
CA TYR A 481 1.88 -9.68 11.13
C TYR A 481 0.44 -10.02 11.49
N THR A 482 0.06 -11.29 11.36
CA THR A 482 -1.29 -11.76 11.66
C THR A 482 -1.62 -11.63 13.16
N LEU A 483 -0.71 -11.99 14.05
CA LEU A 483 -0.94 -11.91 15.50
C LEU A 483 -0.62 -10.53 16.08
N GLY A 484 0.28 -9.77 15.47
CA GLY A 484 0.76 -8.49 16.01
C GLY A 484 -0.21 -7.33 15.78
N THR A 485 -1.11 -7.43 14.80
CA THR A 485 -2.03 -6.34 14.46
C THR A 485 -3.48 -6.83 14.26
N PRO A 486 -4.46 -6.24 14.99
CA PRO A 486 -5.87 -6.62 14.84
C PRO A 486 -6.41 -6.34 13.43
N PHE A 487 -5.78 -5.40 12.72
CA PHE A 487 -6.10 -5.07 11.34
C PHE A 487 -5.87 -6.25 10.38
N TYR A 488 -4.70 -6.89 10.41
CA TYR A 488 -4.38 -8.00 9.52
C TYR A 488 -5.19 -9.27 9.83
N ARG A 489 -5.58 -9.48 11.10
CA ARG A 489 -6.53 -10.55 11.47
C ARG A 489 -7.88 -10.37 10.78
N HIS A 490 -8.38 -9.15 10.78
CA HIS A 490 -9.67 -8.83 10.18
C HIS A 490 -9.63 -9.02 8.65
N GLU A 491 -8.59 -8.53 7.98
CA GLU A 491 -8.37 -8.75 6.54
C GLU A 491 -8.27 -10.24 6.19
N LEU A 492 -7.49 -11.03 6.96
CA LEU A 492 -7.36 -12.47 6.75
C LEU A 492 -8.71 -13.19 6.93
N CYS A 493 -9.48 -12.84 7.96
CA CYS A 493 -10.82 -13.39 8.16
C CYS A 493 -11.77 -13.03 7.01
N CYS A 494 -11.71 -11.81 6.49
CA CYS A 494 -12.50 -11.39 5.34
C CYS A 494 -12.10 -12.15 4.07
N LEU A 495 -10.81 -12.34 3.83
CA LEU A 495 -10.29 -13.13 2.71
C LEU A 495 -10.76 -14.59 2.78
N ILE A 496 -10.64 -15.21 3.96
CA ILE A 496 -11.07 -16.61 4.16
C ILE A 496 -12.58 -16.74 3.95
N LYS A 497 -13.38 -15.79 4.45
CA LYS A 497 -14.83 -15.76 4.20
C LYS A 497 -15.16 -15.60 2.71
N ASP A 498 -14.43 -14.74 1.98
CA ASP A 498 -14.63 -14.57 0.54
C ASP A 498 -14.26 -15.84 -0.25
N ILE A 499 -13.19 -16.54 0.15
CA ILE A 499 -12.80 -17.83 -0.46
C ILE A 499 -13.84 -18.92 -0.15
N TYR A 500 -14.30 -19.02 1.10
CA TYR A 500 -15.33 -19.97 1.50
C TYR A 500 -16.66 -19.74 0.77
N ASN A 501 -17.03 -18.48 0.54
CA ASN A 501 -18.26 -18.13 -0.18
C ASN A 501 -18.15 -18.36 -1.71
N ARG A 502 -16.95 -18.62 -2.24
CA ARG A 502 -16.70 -18.91 -3.66
C ARG A 502 -16.52 -20.41 -3.96
N LEU A 503 -16.33 -21.23 -2.92
CA LEU A 503 -16.33 -22.69 -2.97
C LEU A 503 -17.76 -23.20 -2.75
#